data_AF-A0A438N450-F1
#
_entry.id   AF-A0A438N450-F1
#
_cell.length_a   1.000
_cell.length_b   1.000
_cell.length_c   1.000
_cell.angle_alpha   90.00
_cell.angle_beta   90.00
_cell.angle_gamma   90.00
#
_symmetry.space_group_name_H-M   'P 1'
#
loop_
_entity.id
_entity.type
_entity.pdbx_description
1 polymer ?
#
loop_
_entity_poly.entity_id
_entity_poly.type
_entity_poly.pdbx_seq_one_letter_code
_entity_poly.pdbx_strand_id
1 'polypeptide(L)'
;MPVLEKDCNQSSQYTKFPTEFRTEIWTPPYLRGDKMNMRPRNIQLSDKVLHQKTVLQVEFTLDEPPESVEIILYTGGFVTHSVYMGHVMVYLEEMGWASQGHNQYLVTALMPTDVKLAPGPYVVYLVADGVPGYGQFVSLEV
;
A
#
# COMPACT_ATOMS: atom_id res chain seq x y z
N MET A 1 25.62 -4.75 -5.91
CA MET A 1 25.56 -6.03 -6.66
C MET A 1 25.46 -7.15 -5.66
N PRO A 2 24.34 -7.89 -5.61
CA PRO A 2 24.09 -8.97 -4.63
C PRO A 2 25.29 -9.91 -4.54
N VAL A 3 25.53 -10.54 -3.38
CA VAL A 3 26.60 -11.54 -3.29
C VAL A 3 26.19 -12.72 -4.17
N LEU A 4 26.95 -12.94 -5.24
CA LEU A 4 26.69 -14.00 -6.19
C LEU A 4 27.56 -15.21 -5.86
N GLU A 5 27.18 -16.37 -6.38
CA GLU A 5 27.93 -17.61 -6.17
C GLU A 5 29.41 -17.50 -6.60
N LYS A 6 29.69 -16.69 -7.62
CA LYS A 6 31.06 -16.39 -8.09
C LYS A 6 31.91 -15.61 -7.05
N ASP A 7 31.27 -14.93 -6.11
CA ASP A 7 31.94 -14.17 -5.06
C ASP A 7 32.27 -15.06 -3.84
N CYS A 8 31.80 -16.31 -3.83
CA CYS A 8 32.03 -17.29 -2.77
C CYS A 8 33.21 -18.21 -3.10
N ASN A 9 34.18 -18.31 -2.20
CA ASN A 9 35.24 -19.32 -2.32
C ASN A 9 34.81 -20.63 -1.63
N GLN A 10 34.44 -21.61 -2.45
CA GLN A 10 33.92 -22.92 -2.02
C GLN A 10 34.94 -23.77 -1.24
N SER A 11 36.23 -23.47 -1.37
CA SER A 11 37.33 -24.19 -0.71
C SER A 11 37.66 -23.62 0.68
N SER A 12 37.11 -22.46 1.06
CA SER A 12 37.40 -21.79 2.33
C SER A 12 36.14 -21.65 3.18
N GLN A 13 36.12 -22.24 4.38
CA GLN A 13 34.97 -22.19 5.28
C GLN A 13 34.58 -20.76 5.69
N TYR A 14 35.53 -19.82 5.72
CA TYR A 14 35.29 -18.43 6.11
C TYR A 14 34.58 -17.59 5.03
N THR A 15 34.68 -18.01 3.78
CA THR A 15 34.21 -17.24 2.61
C THR A 15 33.24 -18.02 1.73
N LYS A 16 32.91 -19.25 2.14
CA LYS A 16 31.96 -20.13 1.45
C LYS A 16 30.50 -19.70 1.67
N PHE A 17 30.22 -19.09 2.82
CA PHE A 17 28.87 -18.66 3.22
C PHE A 17 28.87 -17.20 3.70
N PRO A 18 29.11 -16.24 2.79
CA PRO A 18 29.10 -14.83 3.15
C PRO A 18 27.71 -14.40 3.63
N THR A 19 27.67 -13.58 4.68
CA THR A 19 26.44 -12.94 5.15
C THR A 19 26.12 -11.74 4.26
N GLU A 20 24.90 -11.69 3.74
CA GLU A 20 24.39 -10.52 3.02
C GLU A 20 23.78 -9.53 4.02
N PHE A 21 24.29 -8.30 4.05
CA PHE A 21 23.81 -7.24 4.94
C PHE A 21 23.02 -6.16 4.20
N ARG A 22 22.94 -6.24 2.86
CA ARG A 22 22.25 -5.23 2.06
C ARG A 22 20.77 -5.51 1.94
N THR A 23 20.02 -4.42 1.85
CA THR A 23 18.60 -4.40 1.51
C THR A 23 18.44 -3.59 0.24
N GLU A 24 17.55 -4.05 -0.64
CA GLU A 24 17.21 -3.36 -1.87
C GLU A 24 15.72 -3.02 -1.88
N ILE A 25 15.36 -1.89 -2.51
CA ILE A 25 13.97 -1.51 -2.72
C ILE A 25 13.62 -1.80 -4.16
N TRP A 26 12.63 -2.68 -4.37
CA TRP A 26 12.12 -2.96 -5.70
C TRP A 26 11.00 -1.99 -6.06
N THR A 27 11.18 -1.22 -7.15
CA THR A 27 10.10 -0.39 -7.71
C THR A 27 9.23 -1.23 -8.65
N PRO A 28 7.94 -1.44 -8.34
CA PRO A 28 7.04 -2.25 -9.16
C PRO A 28 6.68 -1.59 -10.51
N PRO A 29 6.24 -2.35 -11.53
CA PRO A 29 5.86 -1.80 -12.84
C PRO A 29 4.81 -0.68 -12.79
N TYR A 30 3.92 -0.72 -11.80
CA TYR A 30 2.90 0.32 -11.58
C TYR A 30 3.45 1.65 -11.00
N LEU A 31 4.76 1.74 -10.71
CA LEU A 31 5.45 2.97 -10.30
C LEU A 31 6.66 3.31 -11.19
N ARG A 32 6.79 2.68 -12.37
CA ARG A 32 7.94 2.92 -13.27
C ARG A 32 7.61 3.93 -14.36
N GLY A 33 8.63 4.70 -14.76
CA GLY A 33 8.52 5.68 -15.84
C GLY A 33 7.41 6.71 -15.56
N ASP A 34 6.59 6.98 -16.56
CA ASP A 34 5.56 8.02 -16.48
C ASP A 34 4.47 7.70 -15.45
N LYS A 35 4.26 6.43 -15.09
CA LYS A 35 3.28 6.03 -14.05
C LYS A 35 3.61 6.60 -12.68
N MET A 36 4.89 6.88 -12.39
CA MET A 36 5.27 7.57 -11.15
C MET A 36 4.63 8.96 -11.04
N ASN A 37 4.46 9.64 -12.16
CA ASN A 37 3.89 10.98 -12.20
C ASN A 37 2.36 10.92 -12.13
N MET A 38 1.72 9.81 -12.50
CA MET A 38 0.26 9.61 -12.47
C MET A 38 -0.29 9.26 -11.08
N ARG A 39 0.54 9.31 -10.03
CA ARG A 39 0.10 8.96 -8.67
C ARG A 39 -0.92 9.97 -8.14
N PRO A 40 -2.00 9.51 -7.49
CA PRO A 40 -2.87 10.37 -6.70
C PRO A 40 -2.09 11.15 -5.64
N ARG A 41 -2.38 12.45 -5.51
CA ARG A 41 -1.70 13.38 -4.60
C ARG A 41 -2.68 14.01 -3.61
N ASN A 42 -2.15 14.71 -2.61
CA ASN A 42 -2.94 15.43 -1.60
C ASN A 42 -4.05 14.59 -0.95
N ILE A 43 -3.77 13.30 -0.70
CA ILE A 43 -4.77 12.37 -0.15
C ILE A 43 -5.12 12.79 1.27
N GLN A 44 -6.41 13.04 1.51
CA GLN A 44 -6.96 13.37 2.82
C GLN A 44 -8.09 12.40 3.16
N LEU A 45 -8.00 11.79 4.33
CA LEU A 45 -9.04 10.91 4.86
C LEU A 45 -9.98 11.71 5.76
N SER A 46 -11.28 11.42 5.69
CA SER A 46 -12.27 12.01 6.60
C SER A 46 -12.06 11.58 8.06
N ASP A 47 -11.47 10.41 8.28
CA ASP A 47 -11.13 9.90 9.60
C ASP A 47 -9.81 9.12 9.56
N LYS A 48 -9.11 9.08 10.70
CA LYS A 48 -7.91 8.28 10.93
C LYS A 48 -8.13 7.15 11.93
N VAL A 49 -9.29 7.09 12.56
CA VAL A 49 -9.73 5.97 13.40
C VAL A 49 -10.86 5.27 12.67
N LEU A 50 -10.67 4.00 12.35
CA LEU A 50 -11.64 3.18 11.64
C LEU A 50 -12.23 2.17 12.62
N HIS A 51 -13.51 1.85 12.40
CA HIS A 51 -14.25 0.79 13.05
C HIS A 51 -14.85 -0.14 11.99
N GLN A 52 -15.45 -1.24 12.44
CA GLN A 52 -16.30 -2.02 11.54
C GLN A 52 -17.42 -1.14 10.98
N LYS A 53 -17.68 -1.28 9.67
CA LYS A 53 -18.72 -0.51 8.95
C LYS A 53 -18.46 1.00 8.84
N THR A 54 -17.24 1.47 9.13
CA THR A 54 -16.88 2.86 8.85
C THR A 54 -17.07 3.16 7.36
N VAL A 55 -17.78 4.25 7.08
CA VAL A 55 -17.80 4.89 5.78
C VAL A 55 -16.65 5.89 5.76
N LEU A 56 -15.68 5.66 4.88
CA LEU A 56 -14.50 6.49 4.71
C LEU A 56 -14.65 7.35 3.47
N GLN A 57 -14.49 8.66 3.63
CA GLN A 57 -14.39 9.59 2.53
C GLN A 57 -12.92 9.94 2.30
N VAL A 58 -12.49 9.91 1.04
CA VAL A 58 -11.11 10.20 0.66
C VAL A 58 -11.11 11.27 -0.42
N GLU A 59 -10.51 12.41 -0.11
CA GLU A 59 -10.24 13.47 -1.07
C GLU A 59 -8.84 13.29 -1.64
N PHE A 60 -8.68 13.50 -2.95
CA PHE A 60 -7.39 13.41 -3.62
C PHE A 60 -7.34 14.28 -4.86
N THR A 61 -6.12 14.50 -5.36
CA THR A 61 -5.85 15.23 -6.60
C THR A 61 -5.26 14.29 -7.65
N LEU A 62 -5.75 14.39 -8.88
CA LEU A 62 -5.24 13.66 -10.05
C LEU A 62 -5.26 14.57 -11.29
N ASP A 63 -4.22 14.51 -12.12
CA ASP A 63 -4.08 15.43 -13.26
C ASP A 63 -5.11 15.17 -14.36
N GLU A 64 -5.52 13.90 -14.51
CA GLU A 64 -6.57 13.45 -15.42
C GLU A 64 -7.68 12.75 -14.62
N PRO A 65 -8.94 12.75 -15.10
CA PRO A 65 -10.01 12.01 -14.44
C PRO A 65 -9.71 10.50 -14.40
N PRO A 66 -9.85 9.84 -13.24
CA PRO A 66 -9.60 8.40 -13.15
C PRO A 66 -10.70 7.60 -13.86
N GLU A 67 -10.34 6.47 -14.47
CA GLU A 67 -11.31 5.47 -14.95
C GLU A 67 -11.72 4.51 -13.83
N SER A 68 -10.80 4.20 -12.90
CA SER A 68 -11.05 3.37 -11.73
C SER A 68 -10.40 3.92 -10.47
N VAL A 69 -11.08 3.75 -9.33
CA VAL A 69 -10.57 4.14 -8.01
C VAL A 69 -10.81 3.01 -7.02
N GLU A 70 -9.75 2.53 -6.38
CA GLU A 70 -9.81 1.49 -5.35
C GLU A 70 -9.23 2.01 -4.04
N ILE A 71 -9.92 1.70 -2.94
CA ILE A 71 -9.46 2.02 -1.59
C ILE A 71 -9.05 0.73 -0.89
N ILE A 72 -7.79 0.65 -0.49
CA ILE A 72 -7.20 -0.57 0.06
C ILE A 72 -6.68 -0.28 1.47
N LEU A 73 -7.17 -1.04 2.44
CA LEU A 73 -6.61 -1.09 3.78
C LEU A 73 -5.54 -2.18 3.84
N TYR A 74 -4.33 -1.81 4.24
CA TYR A 74 -3.17 -2.68 4.23
C TYR A 74 -2.43 -2.63 5.56
N THR A 75 -1.97 -3.78 6.04
CA THR A 75 -0.96 -3.86 7.10
C THR A 75 0.17 -4.78 6.69
N GLY A 76 1.39 -4.29 6.90
CA GLY A 76 2.61 -4.95 6.50
C GLY A 76 3.19 -5.89 7.56
N GLY A 77 2.48 -6.19 8.66
CA GLY A 77 2.85 -7.22 9.64
C GLY A 77 4.34 -7.30 10.05
N PHE A 78 4.80 -8.52 10.34
CA PHE A 78 6.19 -8.87 10.64
C PHE A 78 6.61 -10.12 9.86
N VAL A 79 7.82 -10.12 9.30
CA VAL A 79 8.33 -11.23 8.49
C VAL A 79 9.66 -11.76 9.04
N THR A 80 9.73 -13.07 9.25
CA THR A 80 10.98 -13.78 9.57
C THR A 80 10.88 -15.23 9.10
N HIS A 81 12.01 -15.85 8.73
CA HIS A 81 12.07 -17.25 8.32
C HIS A 81 11.02 -17.63 7.24
N SER A 82 10.78 -16.71 6.30
CA SER A 82 9.76 -16.85 5.23
C SER A 82 8.31 -16.94 5.72
N VAL A 83 8.03 -16.61 6.98
CA VAL A 83 6.68 -16.54 7.54
C VAL A 83 6.29 -15.07 7.71
N TYR A 84 5.18 -14.67 7.09
CA TYR A 84 4.64 -13.32 7.14
C TYR A 84 3.43 -13.26 8.08
N MET A 85 3.64 -12.76 9.28
CA MET A 85 2.64 -12.75 10.35
C MET A 85 1.92 -11.41 10.39
N GLY A 86 0.59 -11.42 10.35
CA GLY A 86 -0.23 -10.21 10.45
C GLY A 86 -0.27 -9.34 9.20
N HIS A 87 0.23 -9.81 8.06
CA HIS A 87 0.01 -9.14 6.77
C HIS A 87 -1.42 -9.37 6.30
N VAL A 88 -2.14 -8.28 6.04
CA VAL A 88 -3.51 -8.30 5.55
C VAL A 88 -3.70 -7.18 4.54
N MET A 89 -4.42 -7.47 3.46
CA MET A 89 -4.89 -6.51 2.47
C MET A 89 -6.40 -6.67 2.31
N VAL A 90 -7.14 -5.58 2.47
CA VAL A 90 -8.60 -5.54 2.32
C VAL A 90 -8.98 -4.44 1.35
N TYR A 91 -9.77 -4.78 0.35
CA TYR A 91 -10.39 -3.79 -0.53
C TYR A 91 -11.67 -3.31 0.16
N LEU A 92 -11.78 -1.99 0.34
CA LEU A 92 -13.01 -1.38 0.80
C LEU A 92 -14.01 -1.35 -0.36
N GLU A 93 -15.29 -1.44 -0.04
CA GLU A 93 -16.37 -1.39 -1.02
C GLU A 93 -16.52 0.06 -1.51
N GLU A 94 -16.17 0.30 -2.78
CA GLU A 94 -16.34 1.62 -3.40
C GLU A 94 -17.82 1.94 -3.58
N MET A 95 -18.27 3.05 -3.01
CA MET A 95 -19.66 3.53 -3.06
C MET A 95 -19.87 4.64 -4.10
N GLY A 96 -18.84 4.92 -4.91
CA GLY A 96 -18.81 5.97 -5.91
C GLY A 96 -17.77 7.04 -5.63
N TRP A 97 -17.32 7.69 -6.70
CA TRP A 97 -16.47 8.86 -6.67
C TRP A 97 -17.04 9.98 -7.54
N ALA A 98 -16.67 11.22 -7.23
CA ALA A 98 -17.10 12.41 -7.96
C ALA A 98 -15.96 13.42 -8.09
N SER A 99 -15.94 14.16 -9.19
CA SER A 99 -15.07 15.32 -9.33
C SER A 99 -15.62 16.50 -8.51
N GLN A 100 -14.75 17.16 -7.77
CA GLN A 100 -15.02 18.41 -7.07
C GLN A 100 -14.56 19.65 -7.87
N GLY A 101 -14.08 19.45 -9.10
CA GLY A 101 -13.47 20.48 -9.93
C GLY A 101 -11.99 20.70 -9.62
N HIS A 102 -11.28 21.43 -10.48
CA HIS A 102 -9.85 21.74 -10.33
C HIS A 102 -8.97 20.52 -10.01
N ASN A 103 -9.18 19.40 -10.73
CA ASN A 103 -8.41 18.16 -10.57
C ASN A 103 -8.55 17.50 -9.17
N GLN A 104 -9.57 17.89 -8.40
CA GLN A 104 -9.91 17.30 -7.11
C GLN A 104 -11.06 16.31 -7.24
N TYR A 105 -10.97 15.24 -6.48
CA TYR A 105 -11.91 14.13 -6.49
C TYR A 105 -12.19 13.67 -5.07
N LEU A 106 -13.42 13.23 -4.84
CA LEU A 106 -13.87 12.62 -3.60
C LEU A 106 -14.38 11.22 -3.90
N VAL A 107 -13.88 10.21 -3.18
CA VAL A 107 -14.39 8.85 -3.22
C VAL A 107 -14.93 8.46 -1.85
N THR A 108 -16.07 7.75 -1.85
CA THR A 108 -16.65 7.17 -0.63
C THR A 108 -16.45 5.66 -0.67
N ALA A 109 -15.92 5.09 0.40
CA ALA A 109 -15.68 3.66 0.51
C ALA A 109 -16.18 3.11 1.85
N LEU A 110 -16.69 1.89 1.87
CA LEU A 110 -17.22 1.23 3.06
C LEU A 110 -16.31 0.08 3.50
N MET A 111 -16.05 0.00 4.80
CA MET A 111 -15.40 -1.16 5.40
C MET A 111 -16.26 -2.42 5.22
N PRO A 112 -15.72 -3.52 4.65
CA PRO A 112 -16.49 -4.75 4.43
C PRO A 112 -17.06 -5.30 5.74
N THR A 113 -18.30 -5.79 5.70
CA THR A 113 -19.02 -6.21 6.92
C THR A 113 -18.57 -7.55 7.47
N ASP A 114 -18.04 -8.43 6.61
CA ASP A 114 -17.81 -9.84 6.94
C ASP A 114 -16.31 -10.16 7.19
N VAL A 115 -15.47 -9.13 7.23
CA VAL A 115 -14.03 -9.28 7.44
C VAL A 115 -13.68 -9.03 8.90
N LYS A 116 -12.99 -10.01 9.51
CA LYS A 116 -12.45 -9.89 10.86
C LYS A 116 -11.00 -9.42 10.79
N LEU A 117 -10.76 -8.23 11.32
CA LEU A 117 -9.45 -7.59 11.36
C LEU A 117 -9.01 -7.42 12.81
N ALA A 118 -7.71 -7.59 13.06
CA ALA A 118 -7.14 -7.31 14.36
C ALA A 118 -7.05 -5.78 14.54
N PRO A 119 -7.35 -5.24 15.74
CA PRO A 119 -7.13 -3.82 16.01
C PRO A 119 -5.64 -3.46 15.89
N GLY A 120 -5.36 -2.21 15.55
CA GLY A 120 -3.99 -1.70 15.48
C GLY A 120 -3.74 -0.80 14.27
N PRO A 121 -2.46 -0.54 13.95
CA PRO A 121 -2.10 0.34 12.86
C PRO A 121 -2.29 -0.31 11.50
N TYR A 122 -2.89 0.45 10.59
CA TYR A 122 -3.03 0.11 9.18
C TYR A 122 -2.61 1.31 8.32
N VAL A 123 -2.52 1.06 7.02
CA VAL A 123 -2.29 2.08 6.00
C VAL A 123 -3.41 1.98 4.97
N VAL A 124 -4.08 3.09 4.71
CA VAL A 124 -5.02 3.23 3.60
C VAL A 124 -4.25 3.68 2.37
N TYR A 125 -4.39 2.94 1.28
CA TYR A 125 -3.92 3.31 -0.05
C TYR A 125 -5.11 3.63 -0.94
N LEU A 126 -5.03 4.75 -1.66
CA LEU A 126 -5.89 5.03 -2.80
C LEU A 126 -5.12 4.67 -4.07
N VAL A 127 -5.73 3.84 -4.90
CA VAL A 127 -5.19 3.40 -6.20
C VAL A 127 -6.11 3.96 -7.27
N ALA A 128 -5.55 4.78 -8.17
CA ALA A 128 -6.25 5.27 -9.35
C ALA A 128 -5.62 4.66 -10.60
N ASP A 129 -6.42 4.04 -11.46
CA ASP A 129 -5.96 3.42 -12.72
C ASP A 129 -4.77 2.45 -12.54
N GLY A 130 -4.77 1.73 -11.41
CA GLY A 130 -3.71 0.79 -11.03
C GLY A 130 -2.42 1.44 -10.50
N VAL A 131 -2.41 2.76 -10.26
CA VAL A 131 -1.28 3.51 -9.70
C VAL A 131 -1.59 3.95 -8.25
N PRO A 132 -0.81 3.50 -7.25
CA PRO A 132 -1.07 3.84 -5.86
C PRO A 132 -0.53 5.23 -5.49
N GLY A 133 -1.32 5.99 -4.74
CA GLY A 133 -0.87 7.18 -4.04
C GLY A 133 0.06 6.87 -2.85
N TYR A 134 0.41 7.89 -2.07
CA TYR A 134 1.11 7.67 -0.80
C TYR A 134 0.12 7.21 0.27
N GLY A 135 0.47 6.12 0.96
CA GLY A 135 -0.37 5.54 1.99
C GLY A 135 -0.57 6.47 3.19
N GLN A 136 -1.76 6.45 3.76
CA GLN A 136 -2.16 7.24 4.92
C GLN A 136 -2.32 6.31 6.13
N PHE A 137 -1.62 6.63 7.23
CA PHE A 137 -1.72 5.84 8.46
C PHE A 137 -3.06 6.05 9.15
N VAL A 138 -3.67 4.95 9.60
CA VAL A 138 -4.91 4.90 10.36
C VAL A 138 -4.80 3.89 11.51
N SER A 139 -5.65 4.03 12.52
CA SER A 139 -5.85 3.04 13.58
C SER A 139 -7.17 2.32 13.34
N LEU A 140 -7.17 1.00 13.37
CA LEU A 140 -8.40 0.22 13.44
C LEU A 140 -8.69 -0.11 14.91
N GLU A 141 -9.88 0.25 15.36
CA GLU A 141 -10.36 0.04 16.72
C GLU A 141 -11.63 -0.81 16.72
N VAL A 142 -11.83 -1.58 17.79
CA VAL A 142 -12.98 -2.49 17.97
C VAL A 142 -14.09 -1.79 18.75
#